data_AF-A0A1S0UER4-F1
#
_entry.id   AF-A0A1S0UER4-F1
#
_cell.length_a   1.000
_cell.length_b   1.000
_cell.length_c   1.000
_cell.angle_alpha   90.00
_cell.angle_beta   90.00
_cell.angle_gamma   90.00
#
_symmetry.space_group_name_H-M   'P 1'
#
loop_
_entity.id
_entity.type
_entity.pdbx_description
1 polymer ?
#
loop_
_entity_poly.entity_id
_entity_poly.type
_entity_poly.pdbx_seq_one_letter_code
_entity_poly.pdbx_strand_id
1 'polypeptide(L)'
;MSRTVAQSFDTTGVTMCTFNCDDNIADIVFIPCGHRVVCATCAGNTLLRRCPLCYQQIVMAKNSYGEEVEIGSKIIRYGDIGLGENVQMVGKMEITKIAQEAVERAKKAVEEEKNEIVRELRDKLEQLELEVTCAICMDQRCSIVFQCGHTACVECSNPSKLKVCHICRQTIKRRTTIYT
;
A
#
# COMPACT_ATOMS: atom_id res chain seq x y z
N MET A 1 -5.27 -27.50 47.27
CA MET A 1 -4.72 -26.35 47.99
C MET A 1 -3.39 -25.98 47.38
N SER A 2 -3.40 -25.07 46.41
CA SER A 2 -2.18 -24.62 45.71
C SER A 2 -1.89 -23.20 46.15
N ARG A 3 -0.86 -23.07 46.99
CA ARG A 3 -0.36 -21.81 47.52
C ARG A 3 0.28 -21.02 46.38
N THR A 4 -0.35 -19.92 45.97
CA THR A 4 0.29 -18.93 45.10
C THR A 4 1.34 -18.21 45.94
N VAL A 5 2.60 -18.62 45.78
CA VAL A 5 3.75 -17.96 46.38
C VAL A 5 3.82 -16.55 45.81
N ALA A 6 3.47 -15.56 46.63
CA ALA A 6 3.81 -14.16 46.35
C ALA A 6 5.33 -14.08 46.34
N GLN A 7 5.93 -13.99 45.15
CA GLN A 7 7.36 -13.80 45.01
C GLN A 7 7.71 -12.44 45.64
N SER A 8 8.61 -12.50 46.63
CA SER A 8 9.19 -11.36 47.32
C SER A 8 9.90 -10.43 46.32
N PHE A 9 9.61 -9.14 46.41
CA PHE A 9 10.19 -8.11 45.54
C PHE A 9 11.55 -7.66 46.06
N ASP A 10 12.59 -7.80 45.24
CA ASP A 10 13.87 -7.11 45.40
C ASP A 10 13.77 -5.74 44.72
N THR A 11 13.87 -4.67 45.50
CA THR A 11 13.68 -3.27 45.08
C THR A 11 14.97 -2.59 44.64
N THR A 12 16.10 -3.32 44.56
CA THR A 12 17.43 -2.72 44.41
C THR A 12 17.82 -2.33 42.98
N GLY A 13 17.03 -2.70 41.96
CA GLY A 13 17.23 -2.25 40.58
C GLY A 13 16.29 -1.10 40.21
N VAL A 14 16.82 0.10 39.98
CA VAL A 14 16.06 1.19 39.36
C VAL A 14 15.86 0.84 37.88
N THR A 15 14.66 0.40 37.52
CA THR A 15 14.28 0.15 36.13
C THR A 15 13.69 1.42 35.51
N MET A 16 14.21 1.83 34.35
CA MET A 16 13.63 2.93 33.57
C MET A 16 12.33 2.48 32.92
N CYS A 17 11.41 3.41 32.70
CA CYS A 17 10.15 3.13 32.01
C CYS A 17 10.43 2.59 30.60
N THR A 18 9.82 1.47 30.22
CA THR A 18 10.03 0.82 28.91
C THR A 18 9.59 1.68 27.73
N PHE A 19 8.77 2.70 27.97
CA PHE A 19 8.35 3.67 26.95
C PHE A 19 9.36 4.80 26.73
N ASN A 20 10.48 4.79 27.46
CA ASN A 20 11.54 5.79 27.39
C ASN A 20 11.01 7.24 27.50
N CYS A 21 9.95 7.41 28.33
CA CYS A 21 9.24 8.67 28.48
C CYS A 21 9.89 9.53 29.56
N ASP A 22 10.41 10.70 29.15
CA ASP A 22 11.08 11.72 29.98
C ASP A 22 12.07 11.15 31.01
N ASP A 23 12.74 10.04 30.68
CA ASP A 23 13.64 9.31 31.58
C ASP A 23 13.01 8.99 32.96
N ASN A 24 11.69 8.79 32.99
CA ASN A 24 10.98 8.43 34.21
C ASN A 24 11.35 7.00 34.63
N ILE A 25 11.52 6.81 35.94
CA ILE A 25 11.62 5.47 36.52
C ILE A 25 10.29 4.75 36.38
N ALA A 26 10.33 3.45 36.08
CA ALA A 26 9.17 2.61 36.22
C ALA A 26 8.80 2.56 37.70
N ASP A 27 7.55 2.84 38.08
CA ASP A 27 7.07 2.88 39.47
C ASP A 27 5.72 2.16 39.64
N ILE A 28 5.16 1.64 38.55
CA ILE A 28 3.92 0.86 38.53
C ILE A 28 4.22 -0.63 38.46
N VAL A 29 3.66 -1.37 39.42
CA VAL A 29 3.72 -2.83 39.51
C VAL A 29 2.46 -3.43 38.89
N PHE A 30 2.63 -4.32 37.91
CA PHE A 30 1.51 -5.05 37.32
C PHE A 30 1.23 -6.37 38.04
N ILE A 31 -0.05 -6.68 38.25
CA ILE A 31 -0.52 -7.87 38.97
C ILE A 31 -1.29 -8.76 37.99
N PRO A 32 -1.08 -10.09 37.99
CA PRO A 32 -0.34 -10.86 39.00
C PRO A 32 1.17 -11.02 38.74
N CYS A 33 1.72 -10.46 37.66
CA CYS A 33 3.09 -10.77 37.24
C CYS A 33 4.21 -10.15 38.09
N GLY A 34 3.91 -9.09 38.86
CA GLY A 34 4.86 -8.37 39.71
C GLY A 34 5.80 -7.40 38.97
N HIS A 35 5.80 -7.35 37.64
CA HIS A 35 6.79 -6.56 36.92
C HIS A 35 6.54 -5.05 37.05
N ARG A 36 7.63 -4.32 37.36
CA ARG A 36 7.70 -2.86 37.46
C ARG A 36 8.45 -2.28 36.27
N VAL A 37 7.71 -2.00 35.19
CA VAL A 37 8.30 -1.69 33.87
C VAL A 37 7.76 -0.41 33.23
N VAL A 38 6.75 0.24 33.84
CA VAL A 38 6.14 1.47 33.32
C VAL A 38 6.00 2.50 34.45
N CYS A 39 6.10 3.79 34.12
CA CYS A 39 5.84 4.88 35.06
C CYS A 39 4.34 5.23 35.16
N ALA A 40 3.90 5.88 36.24
CA ALA A 40 2.50 6.24 36.48
C ALA A 40 1.88 7.04 35.32
N THR A 41 2.63 7.98 34.74
CA THR A 41 2.19 8.77 33.59
C THR A 41 1.95 7.90 32.36
N CYS A 42 2.91 7.03 32.04
CA CYS A 42 2.83 6.18 30.86
C CYS A 42 1.79 5.05 31.06
N ALA A 43 1.52 4.62 32.29
CA ALA A 43 0.41 3.73 32.63
C ALA A 43 -0.97 4.42 32.45
N GLY A 44 -1.09 5.70 32.81
CA GLY A 44 -2.34 6.46 32.64
C GLY A 44 -2.64 6.87 31.19
N ASN A 45 -1.62 7.02 30.35
CA ASN A 45 -1.74 7.48 28.97
C ASN A 45 -1.75 6.34 27.93
N THR A 46 -1.48 5.09 28.34
CA THR A 46 -1.36 3.94 27.42
C THR A 46 -2.38 2.85 27.76
N LEU A 47 -3.02 2.27 26.73
CA LEU A 47 -3.90 1.11 26.92
C LEU A 47 -3.07 -0.17 27.08
N LEU A 48 -2.74 -0.52 28.33
CA LEU A 48 -2.03 -1.76 28.63
C LEU A 48 -3.00 -2.85 29.08
N ARG A 49 -3.11 -3.92 28.29
CA ARG A 49 -3.85 -5.15 28.67
C ARG A 49 -2.92 -6.28 29.11
N ARG A 50 -1.64 -6.20 28.74
CA ARG A 50 -0.60 -7.19 29.03
C ARG A 50 0.68 -6.49 29.45
N CYS A 51 1.44 -7.13 30.33
CA CYS A 51 2.74 -6.64 30.78
C CYS A 51 3.72 -6.61 29.59
N PRO A 52 4.42 -5.49 29.32
CA PRO A 52 5.40 -5.41 28.23
C PRO A 52 6.59 -6.37 28.38
N LEU A 53 6.90 -6.81 29.60
CA LEU A 53 8.07 -7.65 29.88
C LEU A 53 7.75 -9.15 29.79
N CYS A 54 6.61 -9.60 30.32
CA CYS A 54 6.26 -11.02 30.36
C CYS A 54 5.01 -11.40 29.54
N TYR A 55 4.36 -10.42 28.88
CA TYR A 55 3.12 -10.58 28.11
C TYR A 55 1.93 -11.17 28.88
N GLN A 56 2.04 -11.35 30.20
CA GLN A 56 0.93 -11.81 31.05
C GLN A 56 -0.17 -10.75 31.11
N GLN A 57 -1.43 -11.19 31.15
CA GLN A 57 -2.57 -10.31 31.30
C GLN A 57 -2.49 -9.52 32.60
N ILE A 58 -2.66 -8.20 32.50
CA ILE A 58 -2.70 -7.30 33.65
C ILE A 58 -4.12 -7.33 34.21
N VAL A 59 -4.24 -7.72 35.47
CA VAL A 59 -5.50 -7.68 36.23
C VAL A 59 -5.59 -6.37 37.01
N MET A 60 -4.47 -5.90 37.55
CA MET A 60 -4.40 -4.71 38.39
C MET A 60 -3.02 -4.06 38.28
N ALA A 61 -2.94 -2.75 38.53
CA ALA A 61 -1.70 -1.99 38.63
C ALA A 61 -1.66 -1.24 39.96
N LYS A 62 -0.49 -1.18 40.58
CA LYS A 62 -0.29 -0.46 41.86
C LYS A 62 0.96 0.42 41.81
N ASN A 63 0.92 1.56 42.49
CA ASN A 63 2.08 2.44 42.65
C ASN A 63 2.99 1.98 43.80
N SER A 64 4.06 2.74 44.07
CA SER A 64 4.99 2.51 45.17
C SER A 64 4.36 2.57 46.57
N TYR A 65 3.24 3.26 46.72
CA TYR A 65 2.48 3.37 47.97
C TYR A 65 1.44 2.25 48.15
N GLY A 66 1.31 1.35 47.16
CA GLY A 66 0.36 0.24 47.17
C GLY A 66 -1.06 0.62 46.75
N GLU A 67 -1.27 1.86 46.28
CA GLU A 67 -2.55 2.36 45.80
C GLU A 67 -2.80 1.85 44.38
N GLU A 68 -4.07 1.55 44.08
CA GLU A 68 -4.48 1.09 42.76
C GLU A 68 -4.42 2.23 41.73
N VAL A 69 -3.76 1.96 40.61
CA VAL A 69 -3.65 2.89 39.49
C VAL A 69 -4.46 2.34 38.33
N GLU A 70 -5.42 3.14 37.88
CA GLU A 70 -6.17 2.82 36.69
C GLU A 70 -5.31 3.04 35.43
N ILE A 71 -5.23 2.01 34.60
CA ILE A 71 -4.47 2.05 33.34
C ILE A 71 -5.33 2.70 32.27
N GLY A 72 -4.77 3.71 31.60
CA GLY A 72 -5.43 4.39 30.49
C GLY A 72 -6.46 5.45 30.88
N SER A 73 -6.53 5.89 32.13
CA SER A 73 -7.55 6.86 32.61
C SER A 73 -7.45 8.23 31.96
N LYS A 74 -6.27 8.61 31.45
CA LYS A 74 -6.02 9.91 30.80
C LYS A 74 -6.16 9.85 29.28
N ILE A 75 -6.60 8.71 28.75
CA ILE A 75 -6.84 8.55 27.32
C ILE A 75 -8.15 9.24 27.00
N ILE A 76 -8.04 10.45 26.46
CA ILE A 76 -9.16 11.16 25.85
C ILE A 76 -9.64 10.31 24.67
N ARG A 77 -10.72 9.57 24.87
CA ARG A 77 -11.54 9.07 23.77
C ARG A 77 -12.17 10.29 23.11
N TYR A 78 -11.92 10.48 21.82
CA TYR A 78 -12.51 11.52 20.98
C TYR A 78 -14.06 11.37 20.80
N GLY A 79 -14.81 11.09 21.87
CA GLY A 79 -16.18 10.59 21.76
C GLY A 79 -17.14 10.88 22.91
N ASP A 80 -16.84 11.73 23.89
CA ASP A 80 -17.89 12.21 24.81
C ASP A 80 -17.52 13.56 25.46
N ILE A 81 -18.01 14.66 24.88
CA ILE A 81 -18.15 15.96 25.55
C ILE A 81 -19.58 16.44 25.27
N GLY A 82 -20.44 16.32 26.28
CA GLY A 82 -21.72 17.02 26.35
C GLY A 82 -21.57 18.34 27.12
N LEU A 83 -21.64 19.44 26.37
CA LEU A 83 -22.24 20.74 26.71
C LEU A 83 -21.63 21.60 27.84
N GLY A 84 -20.74 22.51 27.41
CA GLY A 84 -20.76 23.93 27.78
C GLY A 84 -20.69 24.75 26.47
N GLU A 85 -21.56 25.74 26.32
CA GLU A 85 -22.13 26.19 25.05
C GLU A 85 -21.18 26.99 24.11
N ASN A 86 -21.41 26.81 22.78
CA ASN A 86 -21.22 27.80 21.69
C ASN A 86 -19.90 27.96 20.90
N VAL A 87 -19.10 26.92 20.62
CA VAL A 87 -18.22 26.93 19.42
C VAL A 87 -18.07 25.50 18.87
N GLN A 88 -18.06 25.32 17.53
CA GLN A 88 -17.69 24.09 16.78
C GLN A 88 -18.83 23.20 16.23
N MET A 89 -19.66 23.76 15.33
CA MET A 89 -20.34 22.97 14.27
C MET A 89 -19.63 23.07 12.91
N VAL A 90 -18.63 23.95 12.76
CA VAL A 90 -18.00 24.26 11.46
C VAL A 90 -16.83 23.33 11.12
N GLY A 91 -16.03 22.89 12.09
CA GLY A 91 -14.76 22.20 11.83
C GLY A 91 -14.85 20.72 11.40
N LYS A 92 -15.89 19.98 11.80
CA LYS A 92 -15.99 18.53 11.49
C LYS A 92 -16.35 18.27 10.02
N MET A 93 -17.21 19.11 9.44
CA MET A 93 -17.56 19.05 8.02
C MET A 93 -16.37 19.39 7.12
N GLU A 94 -15.56 20.38 7.50
CA GLU A 94 -14.35 20.75 6.75
C GLU A 94 -13.30 19.64 6.74
N ILE A 95 -13.06 18.98 7.88
CA ILE A 95 -12.09 17.87 7.94
C ILE A 95 -12.53 16.69 7.06
N THR A 96 -13.82 16.33 7.08
CA THR A 96 -14.33 15.25 6.22
C THR A 96 -14.27 15.62 4.74
N LYS A 97 -14.51 16.89 4.40
CA LYS A 97 -14.44 17.40 3.03
C LYS A 97 -12.99 17.37 2.51
N ILE A 98 -12.03 17.81 3.31
CA ILE A 98 -10.59 17.76 2.98
C ILE A 98 -10.14 16.32 2.73
N ALA A 99 -10.57 15.37 3.57
CA ALA A 99 -10.23 13.96 3.39
C ALA A 99 -10.85 13.38 2.10
N GLN A 100 -12.10 13.71 1.79
CA GLN A 100 -12.76 13.29 0.55
C GLN A 100 -12.09 13.88 -0.69
N GLU A 101 -11.74 15.17 -0.67
CA GLU A 101 -11.02 15.84 -1.76
C GLU A 101 -9.60 15.28 -1.96
N ALA A 102 -8.92 14.86 -0.90
CA ALA A 102 -7.62 14.21 -1.00
C ALA A 102 -7.74 12.83 -1.68
N VAL A 103 -8.74 12.03 -1.29
CA VAL A 103 -9.01 10.72 -1.90
C VAL A 103 -9.40 10.87 -3.37
N GLU A 104 -10.26 11.83 -3.71
CA GLU A 104 -10.69 12.04 -5.10
C GLU A 104 -9.53 12.50 -5.98
N ARG A 105 -8.67 13.41 -5.48
CA ARG A 105 -7.45 13.80 -6.19
C ARG A 105 -6.49 12.63 -6.40
N ALA A 106 -6.30 11.77 -5.40
CA ALA A 106 -5.46 10.59 -5.54
C ALA A 106 -6.03 9.62 -6.60
N LYS A 107 -7.35 9.37 -6.58
CA LYS A 107 -8.00 8.55 -7.61
C LYS A 107 -7.85 9.14 -9.01
N LYS A 108 -8.05 10.46 -9.14
CA LYS A 108 -7.93 11.16 -10.42
C LYS A 108 -6.50 11.08 -10.96
N ALA A 109 -5.49 11.30 -10.13
CA ALA A 109 -4.08 11.19 -10.53
C ALA A 109 -3.73 9.76 -11.00
N VAL A 110 -4.18 8.73 -10.28
CA VAL A 110 -3.98 7.33 -10.67
C VAL A 110 -4.71 7.00 -11.98
N GLU A 111 -5.92 7.51 -12.18
CA GLU A 111 -6.66 7.29 -13.44
C GLU A 111 -6.05 8.05 -14.61
N GLU A 112 -5.54 9.27 -14.40
CA GLU A 112 -4.78 10.04 -15.39
C GLU A 112 -3.49 9.31 -15.79
N GLU A 113 -2.71 8.80 -14.83
CA GLU A 113 -1.51 8.00 -15.09
C GLU A 113 -1.84 6.70 -15.84
N LYS A 114 -2.87 5.97 -15.40
CA LYS A 114 -3.37 4.77 -16.08
C LYS A 114 -3.81 5.07 -17.51
N ASN A 115 -4.50 6.19 -17.74
CA ASN A 115 -4.93 6.60 -19.07
C ASN A 115 -3.75 6.95 -19.98
N GLU A 116 -2.68 7.53 -19.44
CA GLU A 116 -1.45 7.79 -20.19
C GLU A 116 -0.77 6.48 -20.59
N ILE A 117 -0.59 5.54 -19.64
CA ILE A 117 -0.02 4.22 -19.93
C ILE A 117 -0.84 3.47 -20.98
N VAL A 118 -2.17 3.50 -20.87
CA VAL A 118 -3.06 2.87 -21.86
C VAL A 118 -2.91 3.51 -23.23
N ARG A 119 -2.71 4.83 -23.31
CA ARG A 119 -2.44 5.52 -24.58
C ARG A 119 -1.11 5.05 -25.18
N GLU A 120 -0.03 5.08 -24.40
CA GLU A 120 1.29 4.64 -24.87
C GLU A 120 1.30 3.18 -25.35
N LEU A 121 0.59 2.29 -24.65
CA LEU A 121 0.49 0.88 -25.03
C LEU A 121 -0.31 0.71 -26.34
N ARG A 122 -1.36 1.50 -26.55
CA ARG A 122 -2.12 1.49 -27.80
C ARG A 122 -1.27 1.99 -28.97
N ASP A 123 -0.51 3.07 -28.77
CA ASP A 123 0.37 3.62 -29.81
C ASP A 123 1.46 2.60 -30.20
N LYS A 124 2.05 1.92 -29.21
CA LYS A 124 3.02 0.84 -29.46
C LYS A 124 2.40 -0.35 -30.19
N LEU A 125 1.17 -0.73 -29.84
CA LEU A 125 0.45 -1.81 -30.52
C LEU A 125 0.20 -1.44 -31.99
N GLU A 126 -0.30 -0.23 -32.25
CA GLU A 126 -0.54 0.26 -33.62
C GLU A 126 0.75 0.27 -34.43
N GLN A 127 1.87 0.75 -33.87
CA GLN A 127 3.16 0.74 -34.55
C GLN A 127 3.61 -0.69 -34.92
N LEU A 128 3.52 -1.63 -33.98
CA LEU A 128 3.87 -3.04 -34.21
C LEU A 128 2.95 -3.69 -35.26
N GLU A 129 1.67 -3.34 -35.28
CA GLU A 129 0.73 -3.81 -36.29
C GLU A 129 1.06 -3.27 -37.68
N LEU A 130 1.44 -1.99 -37.80
CA LEU A 130 1.84 -1.37 -39.06
C LEU A 130 3.12 -1.99 -39.64
N GLU A 131 4.09 -2.37 -38.81
CA GLU A 131 5.34 -3.02 -39.25
C GLU A 131 5.11 -4.35 -39.98
N VAL A 132 4.04 -5.07 -39.63
CA VAL A 132 3.69 -6.36 -40.26
C VAL A 132 2.58 -6.23 -41.30
N THR A 133 1.98 -5.05 -41.45
CA THR A 133 0.90 -4.81 -42.41
C THR A 133 1.46 -4.60 -43.82
N CYS A 134 0.75 -5.08 -44.83
CA CYS A 134 1.19 -4.98 -46.21
C CYS A 134 1.23 -3.53 -46.67
N ALA A 135 2.41 -3.03 -47.02
CA ALA A 135 2.61 -1.66 -47.52
C ALA A 135 1.90 -1.34 -48.86
N ILE A 136 1.33 -2.34 -49.54
CA ILE A 136 0.58 -2.15 -50.79
C ILE A 136 -0.88 -1.78 -50.50
N CYS A 137 -1.58 -2.54 -49.63
CA CYS A 137 -2.99 -2.29 -49.32
C CYS A 137 -3.22 -1.60 -47.98
N MET A 138 -2.22 -1.55 -47.10
CA MET A 138 -2.30 -1.01 -45.73
C MET A 138 -3.43 -1.62 -44.89
N ASP A 139 -3.76 -2.89 -45.14
CA ASP A 139 -4.91 -3.56 -44.52
C ASP A 139 -4.50 -4.96 -44.03
N GLN A 140 -4.07 -5.83 -44.93
CA GLN A 140 -3.79 -7.23 -44.61
C GLN A 140 -2.34 -7.43 -44.14
N ARG A 141 -2.12 -8.35 -43.19
CA ARG A 141 -0.78 -8.75 -42.76
C ARG A 141 0.05 -9.36 -43.89
N CYS A 142 1.36 -9.14 -43.82
CA CYS A 142 2.34 -9.75 -44.72
C CYS A 142 2.41 -11.26 -44.48
N SER A 143 2.11 -12.05 -45.51
CA SER A 143 2.12 -13.52 -45.45
C SER A 143 2.94 -14.15 -46.57
N ILE A 144 3.46 -13.35 -47.50
CA ILE A 144 4.26 -13.81 -48.63
C ILE A 144 5.59 -13.06 -48.64
N VAL A 145 6.69 -13.79 -48.75
CA VAL A 145 8.03 -13.25 -48.97
C VAL A 145 8.50 -13.56 -50.40
N PHE A 146 9.03 -12.55 -51.08
CA PHE A 146 9.63 -12.68 -52.40
C PHE A 146 11.08 -13.18 -52.28
N GLN A 147 11.65 -13.69 -53.38
CA GLN A 147 13.05 -14.12 -53.40
C GLN A 147 14.06 -13.04 -52.96
N CYS A 148 13.69 -11.76 -53.10
CA CYS A 148 14.52 -10.62 -52.73
C CYS A 148 14.39 -10.24 -51.24
N GLY A 149 13.60 -10.98 -50.45
CA GLY A 149 13.41 -10.75 -49.01
C GLY A 149 12.25 -9.83 -48.64
N HIS A 150 11.70 -9.07 -49.59
CA HIS A 150 10.57 -8.17 -49.35
C HIS A 150 9.24 -8.91 -49.28
N THR A 151 8.28 -8.35 -48.55
CA THR A 151 7.02 -9.03 -48.20
C THR A 151 5.79 -8.33 -48.75
N ALA A 152 4.68 -9.06 -48.86
CA ALA A 152 3.35 -8.54 -49.15
C ALA A 152 2.27 -9.48 -48.57
N CYS A 153 1.02 -9.04 -48.53
CA CYS A 153 -0.11 -9.91 -48.25
C CYS A 153 -0.41 -10.85 -49.43
N VAL A 154 -1.18 -11.91 -49.18
CA VAL A 154 -1.55 -12.90 -50.20
C VAL A 154 -2.24 -12.26 -51.41
N GLU A 155 -3.14 -11.30 -51.20
CA GLU A 155 -3.92 -10.68 -52.27
C GLU A 155 -3.07 -9.77 -53.17
N CYS A 156 -2.24 -8.91 -52.57
CA CYS A 156 -1.35 -8.02 -53.30
C CYS A 156 -0.17 -8.77 -53.94
N SER A 157 0.20 -9.95 -53.41
CA SER A 157 1.22 -10.79 -53.99
C SER A 157 0.77 -11.55 -55.25
N ASN A 158 -0.47 -11.40 -55.71
CA ASN A 158 -1.00 -12.16 -56.83
C ASN A 158 -0.08 -12.06 -58.08
N PRO A 159 0.37 -13.20 -58.66
CA PRO A 159 1.28 -13.22 -59.80
C PRO A 159 0.77 -12.47 -61.04
N SER A 160 -0.55 -12.38 -61.22
CA SER A 160 -1.17 -11.64 -62.33
C SER A 160 -1.09 -10.13 -62.13
N LYS A 161 -1.06 -9.65 -60.88
CA LYS A 161 -1.05 -8.21 -60.53
C LYS A 161 0.35 -7.67 -60.28
N LEU A 162 1.24 -8.44 -59.67
CA LEU A 162 2.54 -7.97 -59.18
C LEU A 162 3.69 -8.85 -59.68
N LYS A 163 4.30 -8.50 -60.82
CA LYS A 163 5.46 -9.22 -61.41
C LYS A 163 6.82 -8.73 -60.92
N VAL A 164 6.86 -7.54 -60.33
CA VAL A 164 8.07 -6.84 -59.89
C VAL A 164 7.87 -6.41 -58.43
N CYS A 165 8.91 -6.54 -57.60
CA CYS A 165 8.84 -6.15 -56.19
C CYS A 165 8.60 -4.64 -56.04
N HIS A 166 7.62 -4.25 -55.23
CA HIS A 166 7.27 -2.84 -55.01
C HIS A 166 8.32 -2.06 -54.20
N ILE A 167 9.26 -2.75 -53.53
CA ILE A 167 10.32 -2.14 -52.72
C ILE A 167 11.60 -2.01 -53.53
N CYS A 168 12.18 -3.12 -54.00
CA CYS A 168 13.48 -3.12 -54.68
C CYS A 168 13.42 -3.22 -56.21
N ARG A 169 12.23 -3.26 -56.81
CA ARG A 169 12.01 -3.31 -58.26
C ARG A 169 12.62 -4.52 -58.99
N GLN A 170 13.03 -5.56 -58.28
CA GLN A 170 13.48 -6.83 -58.87
C GLN A 170 12.29 -7.67 -59.37
N THR A 171 12.44 -8.38 -60.48
CA THR A 171 11.44 -9.32 -60.98
C THR A 171 11.23 -10.48 -60.00
N ILE A 172 9.97 -10.77 -59.68
CA ILE A 172 9.61 -11.81 -58.71
C ILE A 172 9.54 -13.15 -59.43
N LYS A 173 10.50 -14.05 -59.19
CA LYS A 173 10.51 -15.43 -59.73
C LYS A 173 9.98 -16.45 -58.72
N ARG A 174 10.16 -16.21 -57.42
CA ARG A 174 9.68 -17.09 -56.34
C ARG A 174 8.93 -16.30 -55.26
N ARG A 175 7.86 -16.91 -54.75
CA ARG A 175 7.01 -16.44 -53.63
C ARG A 175 6.92 -17.57 -52.61
N THR A 176 7.15 -17.27 -51.35
CA THR A 176 7.10 -18.25 -50.25
C THR A 176 6.13 -17.75 -49.20
N THR A 177 5.20 -18.60 -48.76
CA THR A 177 4.29 -18.26 -47.65
C THR A 177 5.03 -18.35 -46.32
N ILE A 178 4.88 -17.31 -45.50
CA ILE A 178 5.40 -17.27 -44.13
C ILE A 178 4.22 -17.36 -43.15
N TYR A 179 4.43 -18.10 -42.06
CA TYR A 179 3.49 -18.21 -40.96
C TYR A 179 4.14 -17.57 -39.74
N THR A 180 3.54 -16.49 -39.26
CA THR A 180 3.94 -15.72 -38.08
C THR A 180 2.74 -15.55 -37.17
#